data_AF-F2K403-F1
#
_entry.id   AF-F2K403-F1
#
_cell.length_a   1.000
_cell.length_b   1.000
_cell.length_c   1.000
_cell.angle_alpha   90.00
_cell.angle_beta   90.00
_cell.angle_gamma   90.00
#
_symmetry.space_group_name_H-M   'P 1'
#
loop_
_entity.id
_entity.type
_entity.pdbx_description
1 polymer ?
#
loop_
_entity_poly.entity_id
_entity_poly.type
_entity_poly.pdbx_seq_one_letter_code
_entity_poly.pdbx_strand_id
1 'polypeptide(L)'
;MSKSQNGCGSPSSNGCGSTPRSPASTTDEQIVPKELHACMGLNACKGHDRFATNDCAGMGQCATQSHVCHTLNNCRGQGGCGLYGDAAEQCKPAENDCAFQGSCATPIQAERISTLGANTGKSVWLLARELFEKRMEKSKRNVGPSPMPDGPPQKWLQSLDGGYDSCGSSGDKYCSFGFNDPAKNAQKMIARSKAELKQTVEDCDCTKDK
;
A
#
# COMPACT_ATOMS: atom_id res chain seq x y z
N MET A 1 -20.80 -54.44 -23.63
CA MET A 1 -22.20 -54.62 -23.19
C MET A 1 -22.33 -54.07 -21.77
N SER A 2 -23.21 -53.06 -21.57
CA SER A 2 -24.05 -52.77 -20.37
C SER A 2 -23.38 -52.53 -19.00
N LYS A 3 -23.74 -51.59 -18.10
CA LYS A 3 -24.87 -50.66 -17.84
C LYS A 3 -24.37 -49.63 -16.77
N SER A 4 -24.66 -48.32 -16.82
CA SER A 4 -25.78 -47.57 -16.19
C SER A 4 -25.90 -47.81 -14.66
N GLN A 5 -25.82 -46.82 -13.76
CA GLN A 5 -26.88 -45.88 -13.26
C GLN A 5 -26.20 -44.82 -12.32
N ASN A 6 -26.40 -43.49 -12.35
CA ASN A 6 -27.57 -42.63 -12.02
C ASN A 6 -28.29 -42.88 -10.68
N GLY A 7 -28.33 -41.87 -9.79
CA GLY A 7 -29.53 -41.63 -8.97
C GLY A 7 -29.37 -41.14 -7.52
N CYS A 8 -29.96 -39.97 -7.25
CA CYS A 8 -30.08 -39.22 -5.99
C CYS A 8 -31.06 -39.81 -4.94
N GLY A 9 -31.02 -39.29 -3.69
CA GLY A 9 -32.19 -39.31 -2.79
C GLY A 9 -31.95 -38.89 -1.32
N SER A 10 -32.36 -37.68 -0.93
CA SER A 10 -32.62 -37.27 0.47
C SER A 10 -33.93 -37.88 1.02
N PRO A 11 -34.24 -37.76 2.34
CA PRO A 11 -35.08 -36.63 2.74
C PRO A 11 -34.77 -36.01 4.13
N SER A 12 -35.27 -34.79 4.27
CA SER A 12 -35.26 -33.88 5.42
C SER A 12 -36.10 -34.38 6.61
N SER A 13 -35.74 -34.05 7.85
CA SER A 13 -36.71 -33.68 8.91
C SER A 13 -36.06 -32.98 10.12
N ASN A 14 -36.76 -31.94 10.57
CA ASN A 14 -36.42 -30.94 11.59
C ASN A 14 -36.49 -31.47 13.03
N GLY A 15 -35.74 -30.85 13.95
CA GLY A 15 -35.95 -30.96 15.39
C GLY A 15 -35.22 -29.88 16.20
N CYS A 16 -35.89 -28.76 16.45
CA CYS A 16 -35.48 -27.72 17.41
C CYS A 16 -35.70 -28.22 18.85
N GLY A 17 -34.64 -28.20 19.68
CA GLY A 17 -34.72 -28.38 21.13
C GLY A 17 -34.12 -27.17 21.83
N SER A 18 -34.98 -26.27 22.29
CA SER A 18 -34.64 -25.03 22.99
C SER A 18 -34.42 -25.29 24.48
N THR A 19 -33.24 -24.97 25.00
CA THR A 19 -33.08 -24.59 26.42
C THR A 19 -32.78 -23.10 26.50
N PRO A 20 -33.52 -22.32 27.32
CA PRO A 20 -33.34 -20.87 27.38
C PRO A 20 -32.09 -20.55 28.23
N ARG A 21 -31.03 -20.07 27.58
CA ARG A 21 -29.91 -19.43 28.28
C ARG A 21 -30.23 -17.93 28.40
N SER A 22 -30.35 -17.44 29.62
CA SER A 22 -30.45 -16.01 29.92
C SER A 22 -29.35 -15.22 29.17
N PRO A 23 -29.63 -13.98 28.72
CA PRO A 23 -28.71 -13.25 27.85
C PRO A 23 -27.46 -12.89 28.65
N ALA A 24 -26.32 -13.44 28.25
CA ALA A 24 -25.04 -12.90 28.65
C ALA A 24 -24.90 -11.53 27.97
N SER A 25 -24.82 -10.47 28.77
CA SER A 25 -24.36 -9.16 28.32
C SER A 25 -22.91 -9.26 27.89
N THR A 26 -22.67 -9.69 26.66
CA THR A 26 -21.41 -9.47 25.97
C THR A 26 -21.63 -8.26 25.07
N THR A 27 -21.11 -7.12 25.52
CA THR A 27 -20.79 -6.00 24.62
C THR A 27 -20.00 -6.58 23.46
N ASP A 28 -20.67 -6.69 22.32
CA ASP A 28 -20.08 -6.96 21.02
C ASP A 28 -19.20 -5.76 20.70
N GLU A 29 -17.96 -5.79 21.21
CA GLU A 29 -16.91 -4.88 20.80
C GLU A 29 -16.62 -5.23 19.34
N GLN A 30 -17.35 -4.57 18.44
CA GLN A 30 -17.19 -4.78 17.01
C GLN A 30 -15.72 -4.54 16.67
N ILE A 31 -15.01 -5.62 16.34
CA ILE A 31 -13.64 -5.54 15.86
C ILE A 31 -13.68 -4.84 14.51
N VAL A 32 -13.53 -3.51 14.53
CA VAL A 32 -13.39 -2.71 13.31
C VAL A 32 -12.05 -3.09 12.70
N PRO A 33 -12.01 -3.66 11.47
CA PRO A 33 -10.75 -4.01 10.83
C PRO A 33 -9.87 -2.78 10.70
N LYS A 34 -8.67 -2.84 11.32
CA LYS A 34 -7.67 -1.79 11.20
C LYS A 34 -7.13 -1.79 9.78
N GLU A 35 -7.18 -0.63 9.13
CA GLU A 35 -6.56 -0.44 7.82
C GLU A 35 -5.05 -0.69 7.92
N LEU A 36 -4.53 -1.48 7.00
CA LEU A 36 -3.09 -1.66 6.81
C LEU A 36 -2.63 -0.79 5.66
N HIS A 37 -1.55 -0.05 5.85
CA HIS A 37 -1.03 0.92 4.89
C HIS A 37 0.37 0.56 4.44
N ALA A 38 0.66 0.91 3.18
CA ALA A 38 1.88 0.55 2.49
C ALA A 38 3.12 1.34 2.96
N CYS A 39 2.97 2.53 3.56
CA CYS A 39 4.13 3.32 3.99
C CYS A 39 3.83 4.29 5.13
N MET A 40 4.90 4.73 5.80
CA MET A 40 4.89 5.89 6.67
C MET A 40 4.11 7.05 6.03
N GLY A 41 3.23 7.63 6.83
CA GLY A 41 2.41 8.76 6.40
C GLY A 41 1.29 8.43 5.41
N LEU A 42 0.92 7.16 5.21
CA LEU A 42 -0.20 6.75 4.34
C LEU A 42 -1.37 6.09 5.11
N ASN A 43 -1.38 6.18 6.44
CA ASN A 43 -2.43 5.63 7.29
C ASN A 43 -3.71 6.47 7.21
N ALA A 44 -4.88 5.83 7.16
CA ALA A 44 -6.17 6.53 6.96
C ALA A 44 -6.86 7.04 8.24
N CYS A 45 -6.44 6.58 9.43
CA CYS A 45 -7.08 6.89 10.71
C CYS A 45 -6.08 7.10 11.86
N LYS A 46 -6.57 7.67 12.98
CA LYS A 46 -5.86 7.81 14.25
C LYS A 46 -5.50 6.44 14.84
N GLY A 47 -4.31 6.29 15.40
CA GLY A 47 -3.84 5.04 16.00
C GLY A 47 -3.68 3.87 15.02
N HIS A 48 -3.77 4.13 13.71
CA HIS A 48 -3.64 3.10 12.68
C HIS A 48 -2.20 2.85 12.24
N ASP A 49 -1.22 3.61 12.72
CA ASP A 49 0.18 3.33 12.46
C ASP A 49 0.70 2.10 13.20
N ARG A 50 1.96 1.73 12.92
CA ARG A 50 2.62 0.55 13.50
C ARG A 50 2.66 0.58 15.02
N PHE A 51 2.82 1.76 15.61
CA PHE A 51 2.95 1.93 17.06
C PHE A 51 1.65 2.35 17.75
N ALA A 52 0.57 2.53 16.98
CA ALA A 52 -0.70 3.09 17.43
C ALA A 52 -0.59 4.48 18.10
N THR A 53 0.42 5.28 17.72
CA THR A 53 0.73 6.58 18.32
C THR A 53 0.33 7.77 17.46
N ASN A 54 -0.03 7.56 16.19
CA ASN A 54 -0.37 8.67 15.31
C ASN A 54 -1.69 9.33 15.71
N ASP A 55 -1.74 10.66 15.65
CA ASP A 55 -2.92 11.43 16.05
C ASP A 55 -3.97 11.58 14.93
N CYS A 56 -3.53 11.55 13.67
CA CYS A 56 -4.40 11.75 12.51
C CYS A 56 -3.97 10.91 11.31
N ALA A 57 -4.80 10.91 10.27
CA ALA A 57 -4.45 10.32 8.97
C ALA A 57 -3.17 10.99 8.43
N GLY A 58 -2.30 10.18 7.81
CA GLY A 58 -1.06 10.65 7.22
C GLY A 58 0.08 10.96 8.19
N MET A 59 -0.07 10.73 9.50
CA MET A 59 0.96 10.99 10.51
C MET A 59 1.67 9.73 11.04
N GLY A 60 1.38 8.56 10.46
CA GLY A 60 1.85 7.28 10.95
C GLY A 60 3.33 7.04 10.72
N GLN A 61 4.00 6.48 11.72
CA GLN A 61 5.46 6.38 11.74
C GLN A 61 6.05 5.25 10.90
N CYS A 62 5.31 4.21 10.52
CA CYS A 62 5.83 3.14 9.65
C CYS A 62 4.68 2.38 8.97
N ALA A 63 4.97 1.64 7.91
CA ALA A 63 4.02 0.74 7.27
C ALA A 63 3.52 -0.33 8.25
N THR A 64 2.29 -0.79 8.04
CA THR A 64 1.70 -1.93 8.75
C THR A 64 1.50 -3.14 7.84
N GLN A 65 1.78 -3.00 6.54
CA GLN A 65 1.87 -4.08 5.57
C GLN A 65 3.28 -4.14 4.99
N SER A 66 3.76 -5.35 4.69
CA SER A 66 5.05 -5.57 4.01
C SER A 66 4.91 -6.74 3.03
N HIS A 67 5.35 -6.52 1.78
CA HIS A 67 5.47 -7.58 0.78
C HIS A 67 6.41 -7.12 -0.34
N VAL A 68 7.14 -8.09 -0.90
CA VAL A 68 8.15 -7.85 -1.93
C VAL A 68 7.61 -8.10 -3.34
N CYS A 69 6.65 -9.02 -3.52
CA CYS A 69 6.13 -9.37 -4.83
C CYS A 69 4.78 -8.71 -5.15
N HIS A 70 4.52 -8.60 -6.46
CA HIS A 70 3.26 -8.20 -7.08
C HIS A 70 2.17 -9.18 -6.62
N THR A 71 0.94 -8.69 -6.44
CA THR A 71 -0.21 -9.49 -5.96
C THR A 71 -0.09 -10.10 -4.55
N LEU A 72 0.93 -9.78 -3.73
CA LEU A 72 1.03 -10.33 -2.36
C LEU A 72 0.39 -9.46 -1.27
N ASN A 73 -0.60 -8.64 -1.62
CA ASN A 73 -1.35 -7.86 -0.66
C ASN A 73 -2.70 -8.50 -0.30
N ASN A 74 -3.16 -8.22 0.92
CA ASN A 74 -4.35 -8.87 1.47
C ASN A 74 -5.61 -8.03 1.30
N CYS A 75 -5.49 -6.72 1.03
CA CYS A 75 -6.62 -5.83 0.80
C CYS A 75 -6.30 -4.70 -0.20
N ARG A 76 -7.33 -3.89 -0.51
CA ARG A 76 -7.21 -2.61 -1.21
C ARG A 76 -6.29 -1.63 -0.48
N GLY A 77 -5.64 -0.73 -1.21
CA GLY A 77 -4.75 0.32 -0.64
C GLY A 77 -3.43 -0.19 -0.07
N GLN A 78 -3.04 -1.43 -0.40
CA GLN A 78 -1.83 -2.09 0.06
C GLN A 78 -0.84 -2.39 -1.07
N GLY A 79 -1.17 -2.10 -2.34
CA GLY A 79 -0.31 -2.35 -3.50
C GLY A 79 1.00 -1.55 -3.41
N GLY A 80 2.13 -2.24 -3.54
CA GLY A 80 3.48 -1.66 -3.50
C GLY A 80 3.91 -1.01 -4.82
N CYS A 81 5.03 -0.27 -4.80
CA CYS A 81 5.52 0.69 -5.79
C CYS A 81 6.13 0.20 -7.12
N GLY A 82 5.93 1.00 -8.17
CA GLY A 82 6.92 1.67 -9.04
C GLY A 82 8.02 0.91 -9.78
N LEU A 83 8.30 -0.36 -9.47
CA LEU A 83 9.39 -1.09 -10.13
C LEU A 83 8.92 -2.24 -11.00
N TYR A 84 7.72 -2.73 -10.74
CA TYR A 84 7.14 -3.88 -11.38
C TYR A 84 5.66 -3.59 -11.66
N GLY A 85 5.07 -4.36 -12.57
CA GLY A 85 3.77 -4.00 -13.12
C GLY A 85 3.87 -3.05 -14.32
N ASP A 86 2.72 -2.73 -14.89
CA ASP A 86 2.64 -1.85 -16.06
C ASP A 86 2.72 -0.36 -15.70
N ALA A 87 2.76 0.49 -16.73
CA ALA A 87 2.85 1.94 -16.55
C ALA A 87 1.64 2.55 -15.79
N ALA A 88 0.46 1.93 -15.88
CA ALA A 88 -0.74 2.39 -15.18
C ALA A 88 -0.69 2.00 -13.70
N GLU A 89 -0.18 0.81 -13.37
CA GLU A 89 0.06 0.37 -12.00
C GLU A 89 1.11 1.24 -11.31
N GLN A 90 2.21 1.58 -12.00
CA GLN A 90 3.24 2.46 -11.44
C GLN A 90 2.78 3.91 -11.24
N CYS A 91 1.69 4.32 -11.88
CA CYS A 91 1.03 5.60 -11.66
C CYS A 91 0.11 5.64 -10.42
N LYS A 92 -0.08 4.50 -9.73
CA LYS A 92 -0.95 4.38 -8.55
C LYS A 92 -0.24 3.71 -7.37
N PRO A 93 0.96 4.17 -6.96
CA PRO A 93 1.67 3.55 -5.84
C PRO A 93 0.87 3.68 -4.52
N ALA A 94 0.96 2.66 -3.66
CA ALA A 94 0.15 2.53 -2.44
C ALA A 94 -1.37 2.43 -2.69
N GLU A 95 -1.80 2.20 -3.92
CA GLU A 95 -3.19 2.00 -4.28
C GLU A 95 -3.38 0.70 -5.08
N ASN A 96 -4.57 0.12 -4.96
CA ASN A 96 -5.07 -1.03 -5.71
C ASN A 96 -6.55 -1.22 -5.37
N ASP A 97 -7.30 -1.84 -6.27
CA ASP A 97 -8.76 -1.97 -6.12
C ASP A 97 -9.16 -3.14 -5.21
N CYS A 98 -8.45 -4.27 -5.29
CA CYS A 98 -8.76 -5.48 -4.54
C CYS A 98 -7.51 -6.16 -3.96
N ALA A 99 -7.72 -7.13 -3.06
CA ALA A 99 -6.67 -8.06 -2.63
C ALA A 99 -6.02 -8.74 -3.84
N PHE A 100 -4.75 -9.09 -3.69
CA PHE A 100 -3.91 -9.67 -4.74
C PHE A 100 -3.76 -8.81 -6.00
N GLN A 101 -3.84 -7.49 -5.87
CA GLN A 101 -3.63 -6.53 -6.96
C GLN A 101 -2.64 -5.44 -6.56
N GLY A 102 -2.00 -4.81 -7.55
CA GLY A 102 -1.02 -3.76 -7.34
C GLY A 102 0.40 -4.29 -7.26
N SER A 103 1.36 -3.36 -7.23
CA SER A 103 2.76 -3.65 -7.50
C SER A 103 3.55 -4.10 -6.26
N CYS A 104 4.81 -4.45 -6.47
CA CYS A 104 5.79 -4.98 -5.51
C CYS A 104 6.31 -3.94 -4.50
N ALA A 105 7.08 -4.38 -3.50
CA ALA A 105 8.01 -3.56 -2.72
C ALA A 105 7.36 -2.52 -1.77
N THR A 106 6.70 -3.05 -0.74
CA THR A 106 6.18 -2.33 0.42
C THR A 106 7.04 -2.69 1.65
N PRO A 107 7.59 -1.74 2.44
CA PRO A 107 7.33 -0.31 2.45
C PRO A 107 8.03 0.53 1.37
N ILE A 108 7.42 1.67 1.03
CA ILE A 108 7.91 2.59 0.01
C ILE A 108 9.01 3.50 0.59
N GLN A 109 10.28 3.24 0.27
CA GLN A 109 11.40 4.11 0.69
C GLN A 109 11.48 5.43 -0.10
N ALA A 110 12.12 6.44 0.48
CA ALA A 110 12.35 7.75 -0.14
C ALA A 110 13.14 7.66 -1.46
N GLU A 111 14.05 6.70 -1.56
CA GLU A 111 14.97 6.52 -2.69
C GLU A 111 14.39 5.72 -3.86
N ARG A 112 13.16 5.23 -3.72
CA ARG A 112 12.45 4.48 -4.76
C ARG A 112 12.19 5.34 -5.99
N ILE A 113 12.60 4.86 -7.17
CA ILE A 113 12.20 5.44 -8.47
C ILE A 113 11.12 4.61 -9.17
N SER A 114 10.24 5.28 -9.94
CA SER A 114 9.44 4.56 -10.93
C SER A 114 10.28 4.21 -12.15
N THR A 115 10.07 3.04 -12.76
CA THR A 115 10.80 2.62 -13.96
C THR A 115 10.02 2.80 -15.26
N LEU A 116 8.69 2.95 -15.18
CA LEU A 116 7.78 3.08 -16.30
C LEU A 116 6.73 4.17 -16.04
N GLY A 117 6.08 4.62 -17.12
CA GLY A 117 4.98 5.60 -17.06
C GLY A 117 5.41 7.04 -16.80
N ALA A 118 4.45 7.91 -16.49
CA ALA A 118 4.68 9.35 -16.33
C ALA A 118 5.59 9.72 -15.16
N ASN A 119 5.69 8.85 -14.14
CA ASN A 119 6.54 9.05 -12.97
C ASN A 119 7.95 8.45 -13.13
N THR A 120 8.36 8.05 -14.36
CA THR A 120 9.66 7.42 -14.62
C THR A 120 10.83 8.26 -14.09
N GLY A 121 11.70 7.63 -13.31
CA GLY A 121 12.87 8.22 -12.69
C GLY A 121 12.57 9.18 -11.54
N LYS A 122 11.30 9.38 -11.17
CA LYS A 122 10.88 10.27 -10.07
C LYS A 122 10.51 9.45 -8.84
N SER A 123 10.41 10.12 -7.70
CA SER A 123 10.13 9.54 -6.39
C SER A 123 8.75 8.88 -6.39
N VAL A 124 8.71 7.63 -5.95
CA VAL A 124 7.42 6.93 -5.85
C VAL A 124 6.69 7.28 -4.56
N TRP A 125 7.42 7.55 -3.46
CA TRP A 125 6.80 7.96 -2.21
C TRP A 125 6.04 9.29 -2.35
N LEU A 126 6.61 10.28 -3.04
CA LEU A 126 5.95 11.58 -3.24
C LEU A 126 4.66 11.44 -4.06
N LEU A 127 4.66 10.61 -5.10
CA LEU A 127 3.44 10.32 -5.86
C LEU A 127 2.40 9.60 -4.97
N ALA A 128 2.82 8.59 -4.21
CA ALA A 128 1.93 7.85 -3.30
C ALA A 128 1.29 8.77 -2.25
N ARG A 129 2.08 9.70 -1.70
CA ARG A 129 1.62 10.66 -0.71
C ARG A 129 0.59 11.63 -1.28
N GLU A 130 0.84 12.16 -2.48
CA GLU A 130 -0.09 13.06 -3.17
C GLU A 130 -1.42 12.37 -3.50
N LEU A 131 -1.37 11.14 -4.03
CA LEU A 131 -2.58 10.35 -4.31
C LEU A 131 -3.37 10.03 -3.03
N PHE A 132 -2.67 9.68 -1.95
CA PHE A 132 -3.27 9.50 -0.63
C PHE A 132 -3.99 10.77 -0.15
N GLU A 133 -3.35 11.92 -0.23
CA GLU A 133 -3.93 13.21 0.18
C GLU A 133 -5.18 13.54 -0.64
N LYS A 134 -5.13 13.40 -1.97
CA LYS A 134 -6.30 13.56 -2.86
C LYS A 134 -7.44 12.61 -2.49
N ARG A 135 -7.12 11.34 -2.17
CA ARG A 135 -8.12 10.35 -1.74
C ARG A 135 -8.77 10.73 -0.40
N MET A 136 -7.98 11.24 0.55
CA MET A 136 -8.48 11.70 1.83
C MET A 136 -9.35 12.96 1.68
N GLU A 137 -8.94 13.90 0.83
CA GLU A 137 -9.71 15.10 0.48
C GLU A 137 -11.07 14.72 -0.14
N LYS A 138 -11.07 13.82 -1.13
CA LYS A 138 -12.31 13.28 -1.73
C LYS A 138 -13.22 12.61 -0.68
N SER A 139 -12.61 12.03 0.35
CA SER A 139 -13.31 11.40 1.47
C SER A 139 -13.66 12.39 2.60
N LYS A 140 -13.38 13.69 2.44
CA LYS A 140 -13.58 14.75 3.44
C LYS A 140 -12.88 14.46 4.78
N ARG A 141 -11.67 13.89 4.72
CA ARG A 141 -10.86 13.56 5.89
C ARG A 141 -9.69 14.54 6.03
N ASN A 142 -9.42 14.94 7.26
CA ASN A 142 -8.23 15.74 7.58
C ASN A 142 -6.98 14.86 7.50
N VAL A 143 -5.91 15.43 6.96
CA VAL A 143 -4.61 14.77 6.86
C VAL A 143 -3.56 15.64 7.53
N GLY A 144 -2.76 15.05 8.41
CA GLY A 144 -1.61 15.68 9.03
C GLY A 144 -0.32 15.45 8.21
N PRO A 145 0.76 16.20 8.51
CA PRO A 145 2.02 16.03 7.82
C PRO A 145 2.63 14.64 8.05
N SER A 146 3.31 14.11 7.04
CA SER A 146 4.14 12.91 7.22
C SER A 146 5.24 13.18 8.25
N PRO A 147 5.58 12.22 9.13
CA PRO A 147 6.75 12.33 10.00
C PRO A 147 8.04 12.59 9.23
N MET A 148 8.13 12.10 7.98
CA MET A 148 9.23 12.39 7.06
C MET A 148 8.65 12.93 5.75
N PRO A 149 8.86 14.22 5.42
CA PRO A 149 8.27 14.88 4.25
C PRO A 149 8.69 14.32 2.90
N ASP A 150 9.80 13.58 2.84
CA ASP A 150 10.33 12.97 1.61
C ASP A 150 10.19 11.43 1.60
N GLY A 151 9.48 10.91 2.60
CA GLY A 151 9.37 9.48 2.88
C GLY A 151 10.50 8.95 3.76
N PRO A 152 10.36 7.71 4.25
CA PRO A 152 11.33 7.08 5.11
C PRO A 152 12.60 6.71 4.31
N PRO A 153 13.78 7.20 4.70
CA PRO A 153 15.04 6.76 4.09
C PRO A 153 15.24 5.27 4.27
N GLN A 154 15.83 4.60 3.29
CA GLN A 154 16.15 3.18 3.37
C GLN A 154 16.92 2.81 4.65
N LYS A 155 17.92 3.62 5.02
CA LYS A 155 18.73 3.40 6.23
C LYS A 155 17.89 3.40 7.51
N TRP A 156 16.84 4.22 7.56
CA TRP A 156 15.92 4.27 8.68
C TRP A 156 15.02 3.03 8.71
N LEU A 157 14.49 2.58 7.56
CA LEU A 157 13.70 1.35 7.46
C LEU A 157 14.51 0.11 7.90
N GLN A 158 15.77 0.02 7.49
CA GLN A 158 16.68 -1.06 7.90
C GLN A 158 16.87 -1.13 9.42
N SER A 159 16.82 0.02 10.10
CA SER A 159 16.96 0.06 11.56
C SER A 159 15.74 -0.46 12.33
N LEU A 160 14.57 -0.55 11.69
CA LEU A 160 13.33 -1.01 12.33
C LEU A 160 13.07 -2.50 12.15
N ASP A 161 13.35 -3.03 10.96
CA ASP A 161 12.88 -4.37 10.55
C ASP A 161 14.01 -5.36 10.19
N GLY A 162 15.28 -4.99 10.37
CA GLY A 162 16.42 -5.92 10.21
C GLY A 162 16.73 -6.35 8.77
N GLY A 163 15.99 -5.85 7.78
CA GLY A 163 16.25 -6.09 6.36
C GLY A 163 15.04 -5.74 5.52
N TYR A 164 15.26 -4.99 4.45
CA TYR A 164 14.25 -4.65 3.45
C TYR A 164 14.71 -5.13 2.07
N ASP A 165 13.76 -5.18 1.13
CA ASP A 165 13.85 -5.75 -0.22
C ASP A 165 15.12 -5.36 -0.99
N SER A 166 15.61 -6.31 -1.79
CA SER A 166 16.95 -6.27 -2.37
C SER A 166 17.13 -5.08 -3.32
N CYS A 167 18.36 -4.59 -3.36
CA CYS A 167 18.84 -3.53 -4.24
C CYS A 167 18.31 -3.58 -5.69
N GLY A 168 18.36 -4.77 -6.31
CA GLY A 168 17.98 -4.98 -7.70
C GLY A 168 16.47 -5.06 -7.92
N SER A 169 15.74 -5.51 -6.91
CA SER A 169 14.27 -5.54 -6.86
C SER A 169 13.66 -4.22 -6.41
N SER A 170 14.52 -3.19 -6.23
CA SER A 170 14.12 -1.94 -5.59
C SER A 170 14.13 -0.68 -6.45
N GLY A 171 14.79 -0.65 -7.62
CA GLY A 171 15.06 0.63 -8.32
C GLY A 171 15.59 1.66 -7.34
N ASP A 172 16.42 1.17 -6.44
CA ASP A 172 16.98 1.95 -5.38
C ASP A 172 18.22 2.61 -5.96
N LYS A 173 18.37 3.91 -5.72
CA LYS A 173 19.55 4.64 -6.20
C LYS A 173 20.83 4.22 -5.50
N TYR A 174 20.75 3.65 -4.31
CA TYR A 174 21.89 3.01 -3.64
C TYR A 174 22.37 1.74 -4.38
N CYS A 175 21.58 1.26 -5.33
CA CYS A 175 21.71 -0.06 -5.93
C CYS A 175 21.75 -0.06 -7.45
N SER A 176 21.47 1.10 -8.05
CA SER A 176 21.49 1.29 -9.50
C SER A 176 22.94 1.56 -9.93
N PHE A 177 23.50 0.65 -10.73
CA PHE A 177 24.83 0.83 -11.32
C PHE A 177 24.88 2.15 -12.11
N GLY A 178 25.84 3.03 -11.78
CA GLY A 178 26.05 4.31 -12.48
C GLY A 178 25.91 5.58 -11.65
N PHE A 179 25.60 5.49 -10.36
CA PHE A 179 25.56 6.66 -9.47
C PHE A 179 26.81 6.77 -8.60
N ASN A 180 27.59 7.83 -8.81
CA ASN A 180 28.83 8.10 -8.04
C ASN A 180 28.57 8.56 -6.59
N ASP A 181 27.35 8.99 -6.26
CA ASP A 181 26.91 9.40 -4.92
C ASP A 181 25.38 9.18 -4.78
N PRO A 182 24.94 8.05 -4.19
CA PRO A 182 23.52 7.72 -4.09
C PRO A 182 22.68 8.74 -3.31
N ALA A 183 23.21 9.31 -2.23
CA ALA A 183 22.48 10.26 -1.39
C ALA A 183 22.18 11.55 -2.16
N LYS A 184 23.20 12.09 -2.84
CA LYS A 184 23.04 13.28 -3.69
C LYS A 184 22.10 13.01 -4.87
N ASN A 185 22.14 11.82 -5.45
CA ASN A 185 21.27 11.44 -6.55
C ASN A 185 19.82 11.21 -6.11
N ALA A 186 19.59 10.72 -4.90
CA ALA A 186 18.26 10.64 -4.29
C ALA A 186 17.70 12.03 -4.02
N GLN A 187 18.48 12.94 -3.41
CA GLN A 187 18.05 14.32 -3.17
C GLN A 187 17.70 15.07 -4.46
N LYS A 188 18.52 14.95 -5.51
CA LYS A 188 18.23 15.54 -6.83
C LYS A 188 16.94 15.01 -7.42
N MET A 189 16.68 13.71 -7.29
CA MET A 189 15.42 13.11 -7.73
C MET A 189 14.25 13.65 -6.94
N ILE A 190 14.33 13.68 -5.61
CA ILE A 190 13.26 14.19 -4.74
C ILE A 190 12.94 15.64 -5.15
N ALA A 191 13.96 16.48 -5.33
CA ALA A 191 13.79 17.86 -5.77
C ALA A 191 13.07 17.96 -7.13
N ARG A 192 13.52 17.19 -8.13
CA ARG A 192 12.84 17.11 -9.44
C ARG A 192 11.40 16.65 -9.31
N SER A 193 11.17 15.61 -8.50
CA SER A 193 9.86 15.00 -8.30
C SER A 193 8.89 16.00 -7.69
N LYS A 194 9.32 16.79 -6.70
CA LYS A 194 8.51 17.88 -6.13
C LYS A 194 8.16 18.94 -7.16
N ALA A 195 9.13 19.37 -7.98
CA ALA A 195 8.91 20.41 -8.98
C ALA A 195 7.90 19.98 -10.05
N GLU A 196 7.90 18.69 -10.41
CA GLU A 196 7.08 18.14 -11.49
C GLU A 196 5.85 17.36 -10.99
N LEU A 197 5.59 17.34 -9.68
CA LEU A 197 4.59 16.45 -9.07
C LEU A 197 3.19 16.67 -9.64
N LYS A 198 2.76 17.93 -9.76
CA LYS A 198 1.43 18.28 -10.29
C LYS A 198 1.22 17.73 -11.70
N GLN A 199 2.16 18.03 -12.60
CA GLN A 199 2.13 17.53 -13.98
C GLN A 199 2.15 16.00 -14.00
N THR A 200 2.96 15.38 -13.15
CA THR A 200 3.06 13.93 -13.08
C THR A 200 1.73 13.28 -12.69
N VAL A 201 0.98 13.88 -11.76
CA VAL A 201 -0.34 13.36 -11.38
C VAL A 201 -1.34 13.52 -12.54
N GLU A 202 -1.33 14.66 -13.23
CA GLU A 202 -2.20 14.87 -14.41
C GLU A 202 -1.91 13.84 -15.51
N ASP A 203 -0.62 13.61 -15.81
CA ASP A 203 -0.19 12.64 -16.80
C ASP A 203 -0.58 11.20 -16.39
N CYS A 204 -0.50 10.88 -15.09
CA CYS A 204 -0.93 9.60 -14.54
C CYS A 204 -2.46 9.41 -14.50
N ASP A 205 -3.23 10.49 -14.50
CA ASP A 205 -4.69 10.40 -14.67
C ASP A 205 -5.05 10.12 -16.14
N CYS A 206 -4.28 10.67 -17.09
CA CYS A 206 -4.49 10.47 -18.53
C CYS A 206 -4.13 9.05 -19.02
N THR A 207 -3.40 8.25 -18.25
CA THR A 207 -3.09 6.85 -18.59
C THR A 207 -4.21 5.87 -18.22
N LYS A 208 -5.30 6.34 -17.59
CA LYS A 208 -6.48 5.50 -17.26
C LYS A 208 -7.34 5.16 -18.48
N ASP A 209 -7.20 5.89 -19.59
CA ASP A 209 -8.11 5.84 -20.75
C ASP A 209 -7.49 5.23 -22.02
N LYS A 210 -6.35 4.53 -21.92
CA LYS A 210 -5.68 3.87 -23.06
C LYS A 210 -5.50 2.38 -22.86
#